data_AF-A0A820LUP8-F1
#
_entry.id   AF-A0A820LUP8-F1
#
_cell.length_a   1.000
_cell.length_b   1.000
_cell.length_c   1.000
_cell.angle_alpha   90.00
_cell.angle_beta   90.00
_cell.angle_gamma   90.00
#
_symmetry.space_group_name_H-M   'P 1'
#
loop_
_entity.id
_entity.type
_entity.pdbx_description
1 polymer ?
#
loop_
_entity_poly.entity_id
_entity_poly.type
_entity_poly.pdbx_seq_one_letter_code
_entity_poly.pdbx_strand_id
1 'polypeptide(L)'
;MSEALESIGFTVTKKLDLRRAEMRHAVIDFEESIEPDDMVLFYFAGHGIQWEDQNYLIPKDIPTLNGAALNKSAINAQHILDNLSDCNPY
;
A
#
# COMPACT_ATOMS: atom_id res chain seq x y z
N MET A 1 -13.59 -8.54 2.61
CA MET A 1 -13.25 -7.13 2.88
C MET A 1 -13.80 -6.20 1.80
N SER A 2 -13.38 -6.34 0.52
CA SER A 2 -13.87 -5.50 -0.61
C SER A 2 -15.40 -5.32 -0.63
N GLU A 3 -16.15 -6.42 -0.75
CA GLU A 3 -17.62 -6.38 -0.80
C GLU A 3 -18.26 -5.73 0.43
N ALA A 4 -17.66 -5.90 1.61
CA ALA A 4 -18.17 -5.30 2.84
C ALA A 4 -17.96 -3.77 2.84
N LEU A 5 -16.80 -3.30 2.38
CA LEU A 5 -16.51 -1.87 2.25
C LEU A 5 -17.36 -1.21 1.15
N GLU A 6 -17.50 -1.87 0.00
CA GLU A 6 -18.39 -1.46 -1.07
C GLU A 6 -19.84 -1.34 -0.58
N SER A 7 -20.31 -2.30 0.23
CA SER A 7 -21.67 -2.30 0.77
C SER A 7 -21.99 -1.14 1.72
N ILE A 8 -20.96 -0.51 2.30
CA ILE A 8 -21.12 0.65 3.18
C ILE A 8 -20.72 1.96 2.48
N GLY A 9 -20.53 1.94 1.15
CA GLY A 9 -20.37 3.13 0.32
C GLY A 9 -18.94 3.53 -0.03
N PHE A 10 -17.92 2.70 0.27
CA PHE A 10 -16.57 2.96 -0.23
C PHE A 10 -16.46 2.65 -1.72
N THR A 11 -15.75 3.50 -2.45
CA THR A 11 -15.18 3.15 -3.75
C THR A 11 -13.91 2.33 -3.52
N VAL A 12 -13.89 1.06 -3.94
CA VAL A 12 -12.80 0.14 -3.60
C VAL A 12 -11.93 -0.19 -4.82
N THR A 13 -10.64 0.14 -4.73
CA THR A 13 -9.61 -0.36 -5.64
C THR A 13 -9.00 -1.65 -5.09
N LYS A 14 -9.42 -2.81 -5.61
CA LYS A 14 -8.88 -4.11 -5.23
C LYS A 14 -7.79 -4.58 -6.20
N LYS A 15 -6.62 -4.93 -5.66
CA LYS A 15 -5.52 -5.53 -6.42
C LYS A 15 -5.00 -6.78 -5.70
N LEU A 16 -4.56 -7.79 -6.46
CA LEU A 16 -4.11 -9.08 -5.94
C LEU A 16 -2.77 -9.46 -6.56
N ASP A 17 -1.92 -10.14 -5.79
CA ASP A 17 -0.65 -10.72 -6.24
C ASP A 17 0.17 -9.72 -7.06
N LEU A 18 0.44 -8.53 -6.49
CA LEU A 18 1.18 -7.50 -7.20
C LEU A 18 2.69 -7.74 -7.14
N ARG A 19 3.35 -7.53 -8.27
CA ARG A 19 4.78 -7.28 -8.35
C ARG A 19 5.10 -5.89 -7.80
N ARG A 20 6.36 -5.64 -7.45
CA ARG A 20 6.77 -4.35 -6.88
C ARG A 20 6.35 -3.15 -7.72
N ALA A 21 6.60 -3.20 -9.03
CA ALA A 21 6.25 -2.10 -9.93
C ALA A 21 4.74 -1.85 -9.97
N GLU A 22 3.96 -2.93 -10.06
CA GLU A 22 2.50 -2.86 -10.09
C GLU A 22 1.93 -2.33 -8.77
N MET A 23 2.55 -2.70 -7.64
CA MET A 23 2.16 -2.22 -6.32
C MET A 23 2.47 -0.72 -6.13
N ARG A 24 3.60 -0.23 -6.63
CA ARG A 24 3.89 1.22 -6.63
C ARG A 24 2.89 1.99 -7.49
N HIS A 25 2.60 1.51 -8.71
CA HIS A 25 1.62 2.17 -9.57
C HIS A 25 0.22 2.14 -8.93
N ALA A 26 -0.18 1.03 -8.32
CA ALA A 26 -1.47 0.96 -7.64
C ALA A 26 -1.60 1.93 -6.46
N VAL A 27 -0.49 2.23 -5.77
CA VAL A 27 -0.47 3.25 -4.71
C VAL A 27 -0.60 4.65 -5.31
N ILE A 28 0.14 4.96 -6.38
CA ILE A 28 0.04 6.25 -7.08
C ILE A 28 -1.37 6.46 -7.65
N ASP A 29 -1.93 5.47 -8.34
CA ASP A 29 -3.28 5.54 -8.90
C ASP A 29 -4.33 5.75 -7.78
N PHE A 30 -4.08 5.20 -6.59
CA PHE A 30 -4.96 5.38 -5.44
C PHE A 30 -4.81 6.78 -4.82
N GLU A 31 -3.58 7.28 -4.65
CA GLU A 31 -3.29 8.65 -4.22
C GLU A 31 -3.96 9.68 -5.14
N GLU A 32 -3.86 9.50 -6.47
CA GLU A 32 -4.49 10.38 -7.46
C GLU A 32 -6.03 10.35 -7.44
N SER A 33 -6.62 9.32 -6.81
CA SER A 33 -8.08 9.19 -6.68
C SER A 33 -8.66 9.85 -5.43
N ILE A 34 -7.81 10.30 -4.51
CA ILE A 34 -8.23 10.90 -3.24
C ILE A 34 -8.48 12.38 -3.43
N GLU A 35 -9.68 12.84 -3.07
CA GLU A 35 -10.00 14.25 -2.94
C GLU A 35 -9.79 14.72 -1.49
N PRO A 36 -9.48 16.02 -1.26
CA PRO A 36 -9.40 16.56 0.10
C PRO A 36 -10.69 16.29 0.88
N ASP A 37 -10.56 15.97 2.17
CA ASP A 37 -11.67 15.61 3.08
C ASP A 37 -12.34 14.24 2.78
N ASP A 38 -11.73 13.37 1.96
CA ASP A 38 -12.19 11.99 1.77
C ASP A 38 -11.85 11.10 2.98
N MET A 39 -12.75 10.17 3.31
CA MET A 39 -12.44 9.07 4.24
C MET A 39 -11.67 7.97 3.51
N VAL A 40 -10.38 7.83 3.83
CA VAL A 40 -9.48 6.89 3.14
C VAL A 40 -9.16 5.68 4.02
N LEU A 41 -9.25 4.48 3.43
CA LEU A 41 -8.82 3.24 4.07
C LEU A 41 -7.84 2.50 3.17
N PHE A 42 -6.62 2.30 3.68
CA PHE A 42 -5.64 1.40 3.07
C PHE A 42 -5.65 0.03 3.77
N TYR A 43 -5.76 -1.05 3.00
CA TYR A 43 -5.72 -2.42 3.51
C TYR A 43 -4.72 -3.25 2.72
N PHE A 44 -3.83 -3.92 3.45
CA PHE A 44 -2.87 -4.87 2.88
C PHE A 44 -2.96 -6.22 3.61
N ALA A 45 -2.98 -7.30 2.84
CA ALA A 45 -2.89 -8.67 3.35
C ALA A 45 -1.83 -9.43 2.56
N GLY A 46 -0.80 -9.89 3.26
CA GLY A 46 0.34 -10.57 2.64
C GLY A 46 1.53 -10.63 3.59
N HIS A 47 2.70 -10.93 3.05
CA HIS A 47 3.93 -10.95 3.82
C HIS A 47 4.39 -9.53 4.13
N GLY A 48 4.66 -9.28 5.42
CA GLY A 48 5.30 -8.06 5.90
C GLY A 48 6.54 -8.41 6.71
N ILE A 49 7.50 -7.50 6.76
CA ILE A 49 8.69 -7.61 7.60
C ILE A 49 8.99 -6.26 8.25
N GLN A 50 9.45 -6.30 9.49
CA GLN A 50 9.99 -5.14 10.18
C GLN A 50 11.51 -5.15 10.09
N TRP A 51 12.11 -4.03 9.70
CA TRP A 51 13.55 -3.81 9.63
C TRP A 51 13.86 -2.38 10.03
N GLU A 52 14.85 -2.17 10.91
CA GLU A 52 15.21 -0.83 11.41
C GLU A 52 14.00 0.01 11.85
N ASP A 53 13.10 -0.60 12.63
CA ASP A 53 11.86 0.00 13.13
C ASP A 53 10.85 0.45 12.05
N GLN A 54 11.05 0.06 10.79
CA GLN A 54 10.14 0.34 9.69
C GLN A 54 9.44 -0.93 9.21
N ASN A 55 8.15 -0.80 8.87
CA ASN A 55 7.37 -1.90 8.32
C ASN A 55 7.45 -1.88 6.80
N TYR A 56 7.73 -3.05 6.23
CA TYR A 56 7.83 -3.25 4.79
C TYR A 56 6.83 -4.29 4.32
N LEU A 57 6.10 -3.93 3.27
CA LEU A 57 5.20 -4.80 2.53
C LEU A 57 6.01 -5.52 1.45
N ILE A 58 5.83 -6.84 1.33
CA ILE A 58 6.61 -7.68 0.43
C ILE A 58 5.79 -8.01 -0.84
N PRO A 59 6.23 -7.55 -2.03
CA PRO A 59 5.61 -7.91 -3.30
C PRO A 59 5.87 -9.37 -3.69
N LYS A 60 5.09 -9.91 -4.65
CA LYS A 60 5.19 -11.34 -5.03
C LYS A 60 6.51 -11.71 -5.71
N ASP A 61 7.24 -10.74 -6.26
CA ASP A 61 8.44 -10.94 -7.07
C ASP A 61 9.74 -10.59 -6.34
N ILE A 62 9.75 -10.67 -5.00
CA ILE A 62 10.98 -10.43 -4.24
C ILE A 62 11.97 -11.61 -4.42
N PRO A 63 13.22 -11.36 -4.85
CA PRO A 63 14.18 -12.45 -5.09
C PRO A 63 14.79 -13.00 -3.79
N THR A 64 15.04 -12.13 -2.80
CA THR A 64 15.62 -12.49 -1.50
C THR A 64 15.21 -11.52 -0.40
N LEU A 65 15.12 -12.02 0.84
CA LEU A 65 14.79 -11.25 2.04
C LEU A 65 16.07 -10.99 2.86
N ASN A 66 16.92 -10.06 2.40
CA ASN A 66 18.08 -9.58 3.17
C ASN A 66 18.04 -8.04 3.27
N GLY A 67 18.71 -7.46 4.27
CA GLY A 67 18.63 -6.01 4.56
C GLY A 67 18.90 -5.11 3.34
N ALA A 68 19.91 -5.44 2.53
CA ALA A 68 20.24 -4.67 1.33
C ALA A 68 19.17 -4.78 0.22
N ALA A 69 18.52 -5.95 0.08
CA ALA A 69 17.48 -6.19 -0.90
C ALA A 69 16.10 -5.67 -0.46
N LEU A 70 15.85 -5.53 0.84
CA LEU A 70 14.58 -5.04 1.40
C LEU A 70 14.31 -3.59 0.99
N ASN A 71 15.23 -2.68 1.30
CA ASN A 71 15.16 -1.28 0.80
C ASN A 71 15.10 -1.24 -0.74
N LYS A 72 15.80 -2.20 -1.35
CA LYS A 72 15.84 -2.54 -2.78
C LYS A 72 14.49 -2.86 -3.41
N SER A 73 13.61 -3.59 -2.74
CA SER A 73 12.61 -4.43 -3.42
C SER A 73 11.26 -4.49 -2.71
N ALA A 74 11.24 -4.22 -1.41
CA ALA A 74 10.01 -4.09 -0.65
C ALA A 74 9.45 -2.66 -0.75
N ILE A 75 8.26 -2.44 -0.18
CA ILE A 75 7.62 -1.13 -0.13
C ILE A 75 7.44 -0.74 1.34
N ASN A 76 7.98 0.42 1.73
CA ASN A 76 7.86 0.92 3.09
C ASN A 76 6.39 1.33 3.34
N ALA A 77 5.77 0.74 4.35
CA ALA A 77 4.37 0.99 4.70
C ALA A 77 4.16 2.41 5.25
N GLN A 78 5.14 2.94 5.99
CA GLN A 78 5.08 4.31 6.49
C GLN A 78 5.05 5.32 5.35
N HIS A 79 5.87 5.13 4.32
CA HIS A 79 5.87 6.00 3.14
C HIS A 79 4.52 6.01 2.41
N ILE A 80 3.80 4.89 2.36
CA ILE A 80 2.43 4.86 1.82
C ILE A 80 1.52 5.73 2.69
N LEU A 81 1.57 5.56 4.02
CA LEU A 81 0.73 6.34 4.93
C LEU A 81 1.06 7.84 4.88
N ASP A 82 2.33 8.20 4.76
CA ASP A 82 2.78 9.58 4.65
C ASP A 82 2.23 10.21 3.36
N ASN A 83 2.36 9.53 2.22
CA ASN A 83 1.81 10.00 0.94
C ASN A 83 0.29 10.18 0.99
N LEU A 84 -0.43 9.23 1.61
CA LEU A 84 -1.88 9.32 1.76
C LEU A 84 -2.27 10.48 2.69
N SER A 85 -1.44 10.79 3.70
CA SER A 85 -1.68 11.91 4.60
C SER A 85 -1.49 13.26 3.88
N ASP A 86 -0.55 13.33 2.94
CA ASP A 86 -0.29 14.53 2.13
C ASP A 86 -1.47 14.87 1.19
N CYS A 87 -2.34 13.91 0.88
CA CYS A 87 -3.60 14.14 0.14
C CYS A 87 -4.66 14.90 0.96
N ASN A 88 -4.43 15.16 2.26
CA ASN A 88 -5.37 15.77 3.19
C ASN A 88 -6.75 15.05 3.28
N PRO A 89 -6.76 13.74 3.60
CA PRO A 89 -8.00 13.01 3.89
C PRO A 89 -8.62 13.44 5.23
N TYR A 90 -9.89 13.07 5.45
CA TYR A 90 -10.69 13.37 6.65
C TYR A 90 -10.14 12.76 7.95
#